data_AF-A0AAF0IM75-F1
#
_entry.id   AF-A0AAF0IM75-F1
#
_cell.length_a   1.000
_cell.length_b   1.000
_cell.length_c   1.000
_cell.angle_alpha   90.00
_cell.angle_beta   90.00
_cell.angle_gamma   90.00
#
_symmetry.space_group_name_H-M   'P 1'
#
loop_
_entity.id
_entity.type
_entity.pdbx_description
1 polymer ?
#
loop_
_entity_poly.entity_id
_entity_poly.type
_entity_poly.pdbx_seq_one_letter_code
_entity_poly.pdbx_strand_id
1 'polypeptide(L)'
;MIEESNGHSIVIRVPVHKAKRMLNTEFSVFEHRSTREMVVRTTEYRLPRDVADHIDFIGGTTYFSTLHTMRRPGKTVQKNVKISPIQDHGRVSKVKIAHSKAKDSGVPTSCNSSQVTSICLRELYGTVDYKPQAPTKTHIGIAGFLGEVANYEDLNKFLKYQRPDAYRGKATFDYVTINGGTNNQSLDASTGEAALDVQTVVGVTWPVRTSFYSVGGSPPFKKDEFTPTNTNEPYLQLLEHLLQLEDHELPDVLTISYGDDEQTVPERYARHVCKLFAALGLRGVSVFDSSGDEGVGGSDESQCVTNDGQNKTTFLPEFPATCPYVTSVGAVKDFDPERVTTKKFSNIVSGGGFSNYFSRPSYQDEAVVNYLTMYQGTHYHGLYNPRGRGFPDVSAQGSRFVISVDGDFELISGTSASTPLFASVVTLLNDARIAQNKATLGFLNPLIYKRLGNSTAFNDVTLGSARGCGTYKGFEAAEGWDPVTGFGTPHFKKLLKEVIDL
;
A
#
# COMPACT_ATOMS: atom_id res chain seq x y z
N MET A 1 35.61 -4.66 -9.17
CA MET A 1 34.78 -5.51 -10.08
C MET A 1 33.42 -5.77 -9.45
N ILE A 2 33.38 -6.05 -8.14
CA ILE A 2 32.19 -5.88 -7.30
C ILE A 2 32.16 -4.43 -6.83
N GLU A 3 31.04 -3.74 -7.04
CA GLU A 3 30.80 -2.39 -6.52
C GLU A 3 30.12 -2.46 -5.15
N GLU A 4 29.14 -3.36 -5.01
CA GLU A 4 28.39 -3.55 -3.77
C GLU A 4 28.05 -5.03 -3.57
N SER A 5 28.00 -5.48 -2.31
CA SER A 5 27.49 -6.80 -1.93
C SER A 5 26.87 -6.73 -0.54
N ASN A 6 25.67 -7.29 -0.39
CA ASN A 6 24.89 -7.26 0.86
C ASN A 6 24.50 -8.67 1.34
N GLY A 7 25.31 -9.67 0.97
CA GLY A 7 25.12 -11.08 1.34
C GLY A 7 24.08 -11.85 0.51
N HIS A 8 23.14 -11.16 -0.14
CA HIS A 8 22.09 -11.78 -0.98
C HIS A 8 22.02 -11.20 -2.40
N SER A 9 22.65 -10.06 -2.65
CA SER A 9 22.89 -9.51 -3.99
C SER A 9 24.33 -9.03 -4.17
N ILE A 10 24.75 -8.93 -5.43
CA ILE A 10 26.06 -8.44 -5.84
C ILE A 10 25.89 -7.53 -7.05
N VAL A 11 26.35 -6.29 -6.94
CA VAL A 11 26.39 -5.33 -8.05
C VAL A 11 27.78 -5.37 -8.68
N ILE A 12 27.85 -5.63 -9.98
CA ILE A 12 29.10 -5.67 -10.74
C ILE A 12 29.06 -4.70 -11.91
N ARG A 13 30.10 -3.86 -12.05
CA ARG A 13 30.28 -3.03 -13.24
C ARG A 13 31.18 -3.74 -14.23
N VAL A 14 30.64 -4.04 -15.41
CA VAL A 14 31.36 -4.70 -16.50
C VAL A 14 31.10 -4.00 -17.83
N PRO A 15 32.09 -3.98 -18.76
CA PRO A 15 31.85 -3.55 -20.12
C PRO A 15 30.79 -4.43 -20.81
N VAL A 16 30.00 -3.84 -21.72
CA VAL A 16 28.91 -4.54 -22.43
C VAL A 16 29.40 -5.83 -23.10
N HIS A 17 30.56 -5.84 -23.74
CA HIS A 17 31.10 -7.05 -24.39
C HIS A 17 31.35 -8.21 -23.39
N LYS A 18 31.69 -7.89 -22.13
CA LYS A 18 31.88 -8.89 -21.09
C LYS A 18 30.53 -9.38 -20.54
N ALA A 19 29.57 -8.47 -20.37
CA ALA A 19 28.19 -8.83 -20.01
C ALA A 19 27.57 -9.78 -21.05
N LYS A 20 27.71 -9.48 -22.34
CA LYS A 20 27.26 -10.35 -23.45
C LYS A 20 27.77 -11.78 -23.31
N ARG A 21 29.07 -11.94 -23.00
CA ARG A 21 29.70 -13.25 -22.81
C ARG A 21 29.25 -13.95 -21.53
N MET A 22 29.17 -13.23 -20.41
CA MET A 22 28.74 -13.78 -19.11
C MET A 22 27.30 -14.27 -19.13
N LEU A 23 26.44 -13.55 -19.86
CA LEU A 23 25.00 -13.76 -19.91
C LEU A 23 24.54 -14.47 -21.18
N ASN A 24 25.48 -14.86 -22.04
CA ASN A 24 25.24 -15.44 -23.37
C ASN A 24 24.08 -14.75 -24.10
N THR A 25 24.23 -13.45 -24.33
CA THR A 25 23.17 -12.61 -24.89
C THR A 25 23.71 -11.38 -25.64
N GLU A 26 22.81 -10.69 -26.35
CA GLU A 26 23.09 -9.44 -27.07
C GLU A 26 22.39 -8.26 -26.42
N PHE A 27 23.15 -7.21 -26.12
CA PHE A 27 22.63 -5.91 -25.69
C PHE A 27 22.52 -4.94 -26.87
N SER A 28 21.40 -4.23 -26.95
CA SER A 28 21.11 -3.18 -27.92
C SER A 28 20.61 -1.92 -27.21
N VAL A 29 20.63 -0.78 -27.91
CA VAL A 29 20.01 0.46 -27.44
C VAL A 29 18.57 0.49 -27.93
N PHE A 30 17.64 0.83 -27.06
CA PHE A 30 16.21 0.87 -27.35
C PHE A 30 15.66 2.24 -27.00
N GLU A 31 14.89 2.82 -27.91
CA GLU A 31 14.21 4.10 -27.75
C GLU A 31 12.76 3.87 -27.33
N HIS A 32 12.36 4.52 -26.24
CA HIS A 32 10.97 4.56 -25.83
C HIS A 32 10.17 5.52 -26.71
N ARG A 33 9.13 5.02 -27.40
CA ARG A 33 8.46 5.77 -28.48
C ARG A 33 7.81 7.09 -28.05
N SER A 34 7.28 7.18 -26.83
CA SER A 34 6.58 8.38 -26.34
C SER A 34 7.49 9.37 -25.61
N THR A 35 8.39 8.87 -24.75
CA THR A 35 9.28 9.71 -23.91
C THR A 35 10.62 10.02 -24.59
N ARG A 36 10.97 9.30 -25.66
CA ARG A 36 12.26 9.41 -26.37
C ARG A 36 13.48 9.01 -25.53
N GLU A 37 13.28 8.43 -24.35
CA GLU A 37 14.38 7.95 -23.53
C GLU A 37 15.03 6.70 -24.15
N MET A 38 16.34 6.58 -23.95
CA MET A 38 17.17 5.52 -24.51
C MET A 38 17.69 4.60 -23.41
N VAL A 39 17.55 3.29 -23.57
CA VAL A 39 18.04 2.28 -22.61
C VAL A 39 18.88 1.20 -23.29
N VAL A 40 19.92 0.70 -22.61
CA VAL A 40 20.74 -0.43 -23.08
C VAL A 40 20.22 -1.71 -22.43
N ARG A 41 19.67 -2.63 -23.22
CA ARG A 41 18.98 -3.84 -22.73
C ARG A 41 19.16 -5.03 -23.65
N THR A 42 18.70 -6.19 -23.23
CA THR A 42 18.62 -7.42 -24.02
C THR A 42 17.20 -8.01 -23.91
N THR A 43 16.82 -8.99 -24.73
CA THR A 43 15.50 -9.65 -24.65
C THR A 43 15.53 -10.99 -23.91
N GLU A 44 16.70 -11.60 -23.77
CA GLU A 44 16.91 -12.84 -23.01
C GLU A 44 18.31 -12.87 -22.39
N TYR A 45 18.56 -13.79 -21.46
CA TYR A 45 19.92 -14.17 -21.07
C TYR A 45 19.95 -15.64 -20.67
N ARG A 46 21.15 -16.23 -20.68
CA ARG A 46 21.38 -17.61 -20.25
C ARG A 46 22.55 -17.65 -19.28
N LEU A 47 22.39 -18.47 -18.25
CA LEU A 47 23.40 -18.70 -17.24
C LEU A 47 24.05 -20.08 -17.44
N PRO A 48 25.35 -20.22 -17.14
CA PRO A 48 25.98 -21.52 -16.99
C PRO A 48 25.24 -22.37 -15.95
N ARG A 49 25.08 -23.68 -16.21
CA ARG A 49 24.27 -24.57 -15.36
C ARG A 49 24.75 -24.62 -13.92
N ASP A 50 26.07 -24.55 -13.73
CA ASP A 50 26.76 -24.57 -12.45
C ASP A 50 26.50 -23.34 -11.56
N VAL A 51 26.04 -22.22 -12.14
CA VAL A 51 25.67 -21.02 -11.37
C VAL A 51 24.19 -20.68 -11.44
N ALA A 52 23.44 -21.31 -12.36
CA ALA A 52 22.03 -21.01 -12.58
C ALA A 52 21.16 -21.24 -11.34
N ASP A 53 21.47 -22.28 -10.55
CA ASP A 53 20.73 -22.60 -9.31
C ASP A 53 21.10 -21.67 -8.14
N HIS A 54 22.13 -20.83 -8.30
CA HIS A 54 22.60 -19.87 -7.30
C HIS A 54 22.18 -18.42 -7.61
N ILE A 55 21.55 -18.17 -8.75
CA ILE A 55 21.16 -16.83 -9.21
C ILE A 55 19.66 -16.79 -9.45
N ASP A 56 18.94 -16.04 -8.62
CA ASP A 56 17.50 -15.85 -8.77
C ASP A 56 17.18 -15.12 -10.09
N PHE A 57 17.81 -13.96 -10.33
CA PHE A 57 17.70 -13.16 -11.55
C PHE A 57 18.89 -12.21 -11.71
N ILE A 58 18.98 -11.54 -12.87
CA ILE A 58 20.01 -10.53 -13.17
C ILE A 58 19.34 -9.23 -13.56
N GLY A 59 19.41 -8.23 -12.67
CA GLY A 59 18.87 -6.89 -12.90
C GLY A 59 19.53 -6.15 -14.07
N GLY A 60 18.81 -5.21 -14.69
CA GLY A 60 19.34 -4.35 -15.76
C GLY A 60 19.51 -5.01 -17.13
N THR A 61 18.97 -6.21 -17.35
CA THR A 61 19.15 -6.98 -18.58
C THR A 61 17.92 -6.98 -19.48
N THR A 62 16.89 -7.75 -19.13
CA THR A 62 15.76 -8.10 -20.01
C THR A 62 14.58 -7.14 -19.93
N TYR A 63 14.82 -5.92 -19.47
CA TYR A 63 13.77 -5.07 -18.95
C TYR A 63 13.83 -3.65 -19.50
N PHE A 64 12.76 -3.13 -20.10
CA PHE A 64 12.75 -1.89 -20.86
C PHE A 64 11.73 -0.91 -20.24
N SER A 65 12.18 0.20 -19.61
CA SER A 65 11.25 1.20 -19.03
C SER A 65 11.87 2.59 -18.79
N THR A 66 10.99 3.53 -18.44
CA THR A 66 11.18 4.97 -18.16
C THR A 66 10.27 5.38 -16.99
N LEU A 67 10.75 6.12 -15.98
CA LEU A 67 10.02 6.49 -14.74
C LEU A 67 8.67 7.20 -14.99
N HIS A 68 8.56 7.96 -16.08
CA HIS A 68 7.40 8.81 -16.39
C HIS A 68 6.16 8.02 -16.83
N THR A 69 6.29 6.77 -17.28
CA THR A 69 5.16 5.96 -17.80
C THR A 69 4.59 4.96 -16.80
N MET A 70 5.13 4.94 -15.58
CA MET A 70 4.93 3.87 -14.62
C MET A 70 3.86 4.20 -13.55
N ARG A 71 3.48 5.47 -13.42
CA ARG A 71 2.66 5.99 -12.29
C ARG A 71 1.22 5.47 -12.33
N ARG A 72 0.78 4.79 -11.27
CA ARG A 72 -0.62 4.52 -10.93
C ARG A 72 -1.00 5.20 -9.60
N PRO A 73 -1.10 6.55 -9.55
CA PRO A 73 -1.44 7.25 -8.32
C PRO A 73 -2.91 7.08 -7.95
N GLY A 74 -3.24 7.35 -6.69
CA GLY A 74 -4.58 7.50 -6.18
C GLY A 74 -5.43 8.39 -7.09
N LYS A 75 -6.69 8.02 -7.25
CA LYS A 75 -7.57 8.65 -8.25
C LYS A 75 -8.10 9.98 -7.71
N THR A 76 -7.69 11.07 -8.35
CA THR A 76 -8.33 12.38 -8.15
C THR A 76 -9.82 12.27 -8.48
N VAL A 77 -10.65 12.58 -7.48
CA VAL A 77 -12.11 12.65 -7.59
C VAL A 77 -12.56 14.06 -7.91
N GLN A 78 -11.90 15.06 -7.32
CA GLN A 78 -12.24 16.46 -7.50
C GLN A 78 -11.05 17.38 -7.23
N LYS A 79 -10.80 18.34 -8.11
CA LYS A 79 -9.79 19.41 -7.92
C LYS A 79 -10.40 20.69 -7.36
N ASN A 80 -9.56 21.59 -6.86
CA ASN A 80 -9.93 22.95 -6.43
C ASN A 80 -11.06 22.98 -5.39
N VAL A 81 -10.97 22.08 -4.41
CA VAL A 81 -11.96 21.88 -3.36
C VAL A 81 -11.87 23.02 -2.36
N LYS A 82 -13.00 23.64 -2.03
CA LYS A 82 -13.06 24.65 -0.98
C LYS A 82 -13.25 23.97 0.37
N ILE A 83 -12.30 24.17 1.27
CA ILE A 83 -12.39 23.70 2.65
C ILE A 83 -12.32 24.86 3.63
N SER A 84 -13.03 24.71 4.75
CA SER A 84 -12.93 25.64 5.88
C SER A 84 -11.89 25.13 6.86
N PRO A 85 -11.07 26.01 7.47
CA PRO A 85 -10.18 25.59 8.55
C PRO A 85 -10.98 24.96 9.69
N ILE A 86 -10.49 23.87 10.26
CA ILE A 86 -11.04 23.34 11.51
C ILE A 86 -10.87 24.40 12.58
N GLN A 87 -11.98 24.85 13.17
CA GLN A 87 -11.94 25.76 14.30
C GLN A 87 -11.34 25.01 15.49
N ASP A 88 -10.20 25.51 15.97
CA ASP A 88 -9.56 25.04 17.20
C ASP A 88 -10.41 25.48 18.39
N HIS A 89 -11.55 24.83 18.58
CA HIS A 89 -12.22 24.87 19.88
C HIS A 89 -11.30 24.08 20.81
N GLY A 90 -10.41 24.79 21.52
CA GLY A 90 -9.43 24.27 22.48
C GLY A 90 -10.01 23.51 23.70
N ARG A 91 -11.11 22.80 23.49
CA ARG A 91 -11.73 21.81 24.33
C ARG A 91 -12.29 20.76 23.37
N VAL A 92 -11.88 19.51 23.58
CA VAL A 92 -12.85 18.40 23.57
C VAL A 92 -13.93 18.84 24.54
N SER A 93 -14.89 19.60 24.04
CA SER A 93 -16.05 19.95 24.82
C SER A 93 -16.66 18.59 25.08
N LYS A 94 -16.77 18.23 26.36
CA LYS A 94 -17.83 17.36 26.80
C LYS A 94 -19.11 18.02 26.29
N VAL A 95 -19.48 17.73 25.05
CA VAL A 95 -20.75 18.17 24.51
C VAL A 95 -21.73 17.32 25.31
N LYS A 96 -22.28 17.93 26.37
CA LYS A 96 -23.56 17.50 26.90
C LYS A 96 -24.55 17.77 25.76
N ILE A 97 -24.70 16.82 24.85
CA ILE A 97 -25.77 16.86 23.87
C ILE A 97 -27.03 16.48 24.63
N ALA A 98 -27.87 17.49 24.87
CA ALA A 98 -29.27 17.29 25.19
C ALA A 98 -29.86 16.35 24.12
N HIS A 99 -30.49 15.26 24.57
CA HIS A 99 -31.09 14.23 23.73
C HIS A 99 -32.00 14.81 22.64
N SER A 100 -31.45 15.07 21.45
CA SER A 100 -32.24 15.19 20.23
C SER A 100 -32.35 13.81 19.62
N LYS A 101 -33.58 13.34 19.46
CA LYS A 101 -33.98 12.04 18.90
C LYS A 101 -33.59 11.89 17.41
N ALA A 102 -32.30 11.84 17.10
CA ALA A 102 -31.77 11.27 15.87
C ALA A 102 -31.14 9.92 16.24
N LYS A 103 -31.35 8.89 15.42
CA LYS A 103 -30.78 7.56 15.65
C LYS A 103 -29.28 7.68 15.89
N ASP A 104 -28.82 7.14 17.01
CA ASP A 104 -27.43 7.10 17.43
C ASP A 104 -26.66 6.14 16.50
N SER A 105 -26.23 6.64 15.34
CA SER A 105 -25.56 5.85 14.28
C SER A 105 -24.09 5.53 14.60
N GLY A 106 -23.56 5.99 15.75
CA GLY A 106 -22.15 5.81 16.11
C GLY A 106 -21.13 6.55 15.22
N VAL A 107 -21.58 7.21 14.15
CA VAL A 107 -20.75 7.99 13.22
C VAL A 107 -20.37 9.34 13.83
N PRO A 108 -19.08 9.72 13.87
CA PRO A 108 -18.68 11.03 14.37
C PRO A 108 -19.27 12.18 13.57
N THR A 109 -19.64 13.28 14.24
CA THR A 109 -20.25 14.46 13.58
C THR A 109 -19.31 15.18 12.62
N SER A 110 -18.00 14.97 12.75
CA SER A 110 -17.01 15.53 11.82
C SER A 110 -16.94 14.77 10.49
N CYS A 111 -17.57 13.59 10.40
CA CYS A 111 -17.51 12.74 9.23
C CYS A 111 -18.52 13.11 8.14
N ASN A 112 -18.01 13.34 6.94
CA ASN A 112 -18.76 13.65 5.75
C ASN A 112 -18.22 12.83 4.57
N SER A 113 -19.03 11.92 4.02
CA SER A 113 -18.56 11.01 2.95
C SER A 113 -18.24 11.75 1.65
N SER A 114 -18.69 12.99 1.49
CA SER A 114 -18.35 13.83 0.34
C SER A 114 -16.97 14.49 0.45
N GLN A 115 -16.44 14.66 1.66
CA GLN A 115 -15.13 15.27 1.96
C GLN A 115 -14.59 14.69 3.28
N VAL A 116 -13.77 13.65 3.18
CA VAL A 116 -13.24 12.94 4.34
C VAL A 116 -11.99 13.65 4.84
N THR A 117 -12.05 14.16 6.08
CA THR A 117 -10.99 14.98 6.70
C THR A 117 -10.20 14.19 7.73
N SER A 118 -9.00 14.68 8.06
CA SER A 118 -8.16 14.09 9.12
C SER A 118 -8.88 13.94 10.46
N ILE A 119 -9.71 14.92 10.87
CA ILE A 119 -10.47 14.83 12.12
C ILE A 119 -11.52 13.72 12.08
N CYS A 120 -12.23 13.55 10.96
CA CYS A 120 -13.17 12.44 10.78
C CYS A 120 -12.47 11.10 10.95
N LEU A 121 -11.35 10.89 10.27
CA LEU A 121 -10.61 9.63 10.32
C LEU A 121 -10.11 9.31 11.74
N ARG A 122 -9.62 10.33 12.46
CA ARG A 122 -9.14 10.17 13.84
C ARG A 122 -10.27 9.89 14.82
N GLU A 123 -11.44 10.50 14.64
CA GLU A 123 -12.62 10.21 15.46
C GLU A 123 -13.18 8.82 15.15
N LEU A 124 -13.33 8.48 13.87
CA LEU A 124 -13.87 7.21 13.39
C LEU A 124 -13.06 6.02 13.91
N TYR A 125 -11.73 6.10 13.83
CA TYR A 125 -10.83 5.03 14.29
C TYR A 125 -10.37 5.18 15.73
N GLY A 126 -10.92 6.14 16.47
CA GLY A 126 -10.72 6.28 17.91
C GLY A 126 -9.30 6.71 18.32
N THR A 127 -8.55 7.36 17.42
CA THR A 127 -7.19 7.89 17.67
C THR A 127 -7.18 9.36 18.09
N VAL A 128 -8.32 10.07 17.98
CA VAL A 128 -8.42 11.51 18.27
C VAL A 128 -7.92 11.92 19.66
N ASP A 129 -8.17 11.09 20.67
CA ASP A 129 -7.78 11.34 22.07
C ASP A 129 -6.39 10.80 22.42
N TYR A 130 -5.80 9.98 21.55
CA TYR A 130 -4.51 9.37 21.82
C TYR A 130 -3.40 10.41 21.63
N LYS A 131 -2.56 10.56 22.65
CA LYS A 131 -1.34 11.37 22.60
C LYS A 131 -0.17 10.42 22.51
N PRO A 132 0.63 10.46 21.44
CA PRO A 132 1.83 9.63 21.35
C PRO A 132 2.72 9.77 22.59
N GLN A 133 3.17 8.65 23.12
CA GLN A 133 3.86 8.50 24.41
C GLN A 133 5.36 8.26 24.23
N ALA A 134 5.77 7.68 23.11
CA ALA A 134 7.16 7.45 22.73
C ALA A 134 7.48 7.96 21.31
N PRO A 135 7.04 9.19 20.91
CA PRO A 135 7.05 9.63 19.51
C PRO A 135 8.44 9.75 18.88
N THR A 136 9.49 9.88 19.69
CA THR A 136 10.89 9.93 19.22
C THR A 136 11.55 8.56 19.11
N LYS A 137 10.92 7.52 19.68
CA LYS A 137 11.35 6.12 19.59
C LYS A 137 10.52 5.32 18.60
N THR A 138 9.32 5.79 18.28
CA THR A 138 8.47 5.19 17.27
C THR A 138 8.72 5.84 15.91
N HIS A 139 8.78 5.03 14.86
CA HIS A 139 9.11 5.47 13.52
C HIS A 139 8.21 4.80 12.48
N ILE A 140 7.56 5.61 11.65
CA ILE A 140 6.83 5.16 10.46
C ILE A 140 7.54 5.62 9.19
N GLY A 141 7.71 4.68 8.26
CA GLY A 141 8.26 4.87 6.93
C GLY A 141 7.16 4.83 5.86
N ILE A 142 7.27 5.71 4.87
CA ILE A 142 6.43 5.76 3.68
C ILE A 142 7.31 5.49 2.47
N ALA A 143 6.99 4.47 1.68
CA ALA A 143 7.70 4.21 0.43
C ALA A 143 7.14 5.10 -0.68
N GLY A 144 8.01 5.86 -1.35
CA GLY A 144 7.70 6.66 -2.54
C GLY A 144 8.43 6.11 -3.75
N PHE A 145 7.68 5.74 -4.79
CA PHE A 145 8.22 5.22 -6.04
C PHE A 145 7.87 6.13 -7.21
N LEU A 146 8.39 5.81 -8.40
CA LEU A 146 7.92 6.38 -9.68
C LEU A 146 8.09 7.91 -9.81
N GLY A 147 8.98 8.49 -8.99
CA GLY A 147 9.23 9.92 -8.94
C GLY A 147 8.09 10.73 -8.34
N GLU A 148 7.24 10.12 -7.51
CA GLU A 148 6.25 10.82 -6.70
C GLU A 148 6.95 11.68 -5.63
N VAL A 149 6.40 12.87 -5.37
CA VAL A 149 7.08 13.92 -4.61
C VAL A 149 6.17 14.41 -3.49
N ALA A 150 6.55 14.12 -2.25
CA ALA A 150 5.95 14.74 -1.08
C ALA A 150 6.53 16.16 -0.89
N ASN A 151 5.66 17.16 -0.84
CA ASN A 151 6.05 18.56 -0.73
C ASN A 151 5.79 19.14 0.67
N TYR A 152 6.76 19.85 1.25
CA TYR A 152 6.65 20.44 2.59
C TYR A 152 5.64 21.60 2.66
N GLU A 153 5.47 22.39 1.61
CA GLU A 153 4.52 23.49 1.57
C GLU A 153 3.07 22.96 1.54
N ASP A 154 2.81 21.93 0.75
CA ASP A 154 1.51 21.25 0.74
C ASP A 154 1.19 20.61 2.10
N LEU A 155 2.15 19.95 2.74
CA LEU A 155 1.94 19.43 4.10
C LEU A 155 1.60 20.57 5.07
N ASN A 156 2.33 21.69 5.04
CA ASN A 156 2.04 22.83 5.89
C ASN A 156 0.63 23.40 5.64
N LYS A 157 0.22 23.51 4.38
CA LYS A 157 -1.13 23.95 4.01
C LYS A 157 -2.19 22.97 4.50
N PHE A 158 -2.00 21.67 4.31
CA PHE A 158 -2.88 20.64 4.86
C PHE A 158 -3.03 20.76 6.38
N LEU A 159 -1.91 20.80 7.11
CA LEU A 159 -1.92 20.85 8.57
C LEU A 159 -2.59 22.12 9.09
N LYS A 160 -2.37 23.27 8.45
CA LYS A 160 -3.00 24.54 8.84
C LYS A 160 -4.53 24.44 8.86
N TYR A 161 -5.12 23.68 7.94
CA TYR A 161 -6.58 23.52 7.83
C TYR A 161 -7.11 22.31 8.59
N GLN A 162 -6.37 21.19 8.60
CA GLN A 162 -6.87 19.90 9.08
C GLN A 162 -6.28 19.42 10.41
N ARG A 163 -5.11 19.95 10.82
CA ARG A 163 -4.43 19.63 12.08
C ARG A 163 -3.71 20.86 12.66
N PRO A 164 -4.44 21.92 13.08
CA PRO A 164 -3.83 23.19 13.52
C PRO A 164 -2.85 23.05 14.70
N ASP A 165 -3.06 22.03 15.55
CA ASP A 165 -2.15 21.64 16.63
C ASP A 165 -0.78 21.22 16.10
N ALA A 166 -0.76 20.31 15.12
CA ALA A 166 0.44 19.83 14.47
C ALA A 166 1.11 20.94 13.63
N TYR A 167 0.34 21.80 12.97
CA TYR A 167 0.85 22.97 12.25
C TYR A 167 1.62 23.92 13.17
N ARG A 168 1.05 24.30 14.32
CA ARG A 168 1.74 25.13 15.32
C ARG A 168 2.95 24.43 15.92
N GLY A 169 2.85 23.11 16.08
CA GLY A 169 3.94 22.23 16.49
C GLY A 169 5.02 22.02 15.43
N LYS A 170 4.90 22.64 14.24
CA LYS A 170 5.82 22.51 13.11
C LYS A 170 6.05 21.05 12.69
N ALA A 171 4.97 20.28 12.64
CA ALA A 171 5.01 18.90 12.17
C ALA A 171 5.63 18.81 10.76
N THR A 172 6.44 17.79 10.55
CA THR A 172 7.17 17.56 9.31
C THR A 172 7.54 16.07 9.19
N PHE A 173 8.29 15.72 8.17
CA PHE A 173 8.80 14.37 7.90
C PHE A 173 10.25 14.45 7.39
N ASP A 174 11.00 13.36 7.57
CA ASP A 174 12.34 13.19 7.01
C ASP A 174 12.22 12.73 5.55
N TYR A 175 12.89 13.40 4.62
CA TYR A 175 12.92 12.99 3.21
C TYR A 175 14.23 12.25 2.91
N VAL A 176 14.13 10.96 2.62
CA VAL A 176 15.28 10.06 2.37
C VAL A 176 15.28 9.67 0.90
N THR A 177 16.42 9.80 0.22
CA THR A 177 16.57 9.41 -1.18
C THR A 177 17.37 8.12 -1.29
N ILE A 178 16.85 7.15 -2.04
CA ILE A 178 17.46 5.83 -2.26
C ILE A 178 17.65 5.63 -3.77
N ASN A 179 18.79 5.07 -4.17
CA ASN A 179 19.08 4.69 -5.56
C ASN A 179 18.79 5.80 -6.60
N GLY A 180 19.25 7.03 -6.30
CA GLY A 180 19.05 8.18 -7.19
C GLY A 180 17.64 8.77 -7.17
N GLY A 181 16.82 8.47 -6.15
CA GLY A 181 15.58 9.19 -5.89
C GLY A 181 15.80 10.70 -5.75
N THR A 182 14.79 11.48 -6.11
CA THR A 182 14.88 12.95 -6.17
C THR A 182 14.06 13.59 -5.06
N ASN A 183 14.51 14.75 -4.58
CA ASN A 183 13.79 15.59 -3.62
C ASN A 183 13.54 16.98 -4.21
N ASN A 184 12.65 17.06 -5.20
CA ASN A 184 12.28 18.34 -5.81
C ASN A 184 11.17 19.01 -4.98
N GLN A 185 11.49 20.07 -4.24
CA GLN A 185 10.53 20.76 -3.38
C GLN A 185 9.84 21.96 -4.07
N SER A 186 9.98 22.12 -5.38
CA SER A 186 9.11 23.03 -6.12
C SER A 186 7.66 22.56 -6.04
N LEU A 187 6.73 23.50 -5.91
CA LEU A 187 5.32 23.20 -5.66
C LEU A 187 4.68 22.45 -6.83
N ASP A 188 5.04 22.83 -8.06
CA ASP A 188 4.60 22.20 -9.31
C ASP A 188 5.14 20.78 -9.52
N ALA A 189 6.14 20.37 -8.73
CA ALA A 189 6.64 19.00 -8.71
C ALA A 189 5.85 18.10 -7.75
N SER A 190 5.02 18.67 -6.87
CA SER A 190 4.20 17.94 -5.89
C SER A 190 3.24 16.99 -6.60
N THR A 191 3.09 15.78 -6.06
CA THR A 191 2.23 14.77 -6.65
C THR A 191 1.20 14.24 -5.66
N GLY A 192 0.04 13.84 -6.19
CA GLY A 192 -1.12 13.46 -5.37
C GLY A 192 -0.88 12.25 -4.48
N GLU A 193 -0.11 11.25 -4.94
CA GLU A 193 0.16 10.02 -4.18
C GLU A 193 1.02 10.29 -2.96
N ALA A 194 2.21 10.86 -3.17
CA ALA A 194 3.12 11.16 -2.08
C ALA A 194 2.55 12.20 -1.10
N ALA A 195 1.75 13.17 -1.60
CA ALA A 195 1.01 14.10 -0.77
C ALA A 195 -0.04 13.39 0.09
N LEU A 196 -0.83 12.48 -0.49
CA LEU A 196 -1.84 11.69 0.22
C LEU A 196 -1.22 10.87 1.35
N ASP A 197 -0.15 10.12 1.06
CA ASP A 197 0.50 9.26 2.04
C ASP A 197 1.03 10.05 3.23
N VAL A 198 1.84 11.09 2.96
CA VAL A 198 2.48 11.91 4.00
C VAL A 198 1.44 12.67 4.82
N GLN A 199 0.43 13.27 4.17
CA GLN A 199 -0.60 14.03 4.88
C GLN A 199 -1.49 13.12 5.72
N THR A 200 -1.76 11.90 5.28
CA THR A 200 -2.49 10.91 6.06
C THR A 200 -1.68 10.48 7.28
N VAL A 201 -0.42 10.09 7.11
CA VAL A 201 0.44 9.61 8.20
C VAL A 201 0.70 10.72 9.22
N VAL A 202 1.21 11.87 8.80
CA VAL A 202 1.48 13.00 9.71
C VAL A 202 0.16 13.49 10.34
N GLY A 203 -0.91 13.51 9.54
CA GLY A 203 -2.24 13.91 9.94
C GLY A 203 -2.88 12.99 10.99
N VAL A 204 -2.41 11.77 11.20
CA VAL A 204 -2.93 10.86 12.23
C VAL A 204 -1.94 10.66 13.38
N THR A 205 -0.65 10.56 13.09
CA THR A 205 0.37 10.06 14.02
C THR A 205 1.19 11.14 14.73
N TRP A 206 1.08 12.42 14.35
CA TRP A 206 1.90 13.48 14.95
C TRP A 206 1.86 13.47 16.50
N PRO A 207 3.00 13.57 17.22
CA PRO A 207 4.35 13.89 16.73
C PRO A 207 5.31 12.71 16.45
N VAL A 208 4.81 11.52 16.12
CA VAL A 208 5.68 10.36 15.77
C VAL A 208 6.62 10.69 14.59
N ARG A 209 7.87 10.21 14.66
CA ARG A 209 8.86 10.36 13.57
C ARG A 209 8.34 9.71 12.29
N THR A 210 8.32 10.48 11.20
CA THR A 210 7.86 10.02 9.88
C THR A 210 8.99 10.19 8.86
N SER A 211 9.26 9.18 8.04
CA SER A 211 10.18 9.28 6.91
C SER A 211 9.50 8.94 5.59
N PHE A 212 9.78 9.72 4.55
CA PHE A 212 9.41 9.44 3.17
C PHE A 212 10.65 8.95 2.41
N TYR A 213 10.63 7.72 1.94
CA TYR A 213 11.71 7.09 1.18
C TYR A 213 11.43 7.26 -0.32
N SER A 214 12.02 8.28 -0.95
CA SER A 214 11.99 8.47 -2.40
C SER A 214 12.98 7.53 -3.07
N VAL A 215 12.46 6.49 -3.73
CA VAL A 215 13.25 5.42 -4.33
C VAL A 215 13.30 5.61 -5.84
N GLY A 216 14.51 5.83 -6.35
CA GLY A 216 14.80 5.83 -7.78
C GLY A 216 15.00 4.42 -8.32
N GLY A 217 15.05 4.33 -9.64
CA GLY A 217 15.26 3.07 -10.36
C GLY A 217 13.97 2.43 -10.86
N SER A 218 14.11 1.27 -11.49
CA SER A 218 13.00 0.57 -12.14
C SER A 218 13.28 -0.94 -12.15
N PRO A 219 12.36 -1.79 -11.65
CA PRO A 219 12.55 -3.23 -11.48
C PRO A 219 12.23 -4.02 -12.78
N PRO A 220 12.50 -5.33 -12.84
CA PRO A 220 12.06 -6.19 -13.95
C PRO A 220 10.54 -6.22 -14.18
N PHE A 221 10.08 -6.47 -15.42
CA PHE A 221 8.65 -6.53 -15.80
C PHE A 221 8.39 -7.42 -17.02
N LYS A 222 7.19 -7.99 -17.06
CA LYS A 222 6.56 -8.67 -18.18
C LYS A 222 5.35 -7.85 -18.61
N LYS A 223 5.39 -7.31 -19.82
CA LYS A 223 4.24 -6.61 -20.39
C LYS A 223 3.01 -7.52 -20.44
N ASP A 224 1.84 -6.92 -20.31
CA ASP A 224 0.59 -7.50 -20.79
C ASP A 224 -0.07 -6.53 -21.80
N GLU A 225 -1.26 -6.88 -22.28
CA GLU A 225 -1.96 -6.10 -23.32
C GLU A 225 -2.40 -4.71 -22.82
N PHE A 226 -2.63 -4.53 -21.52
CA PHE A 226 -3.21 -3.32 -20.92
C PHE A 226 -2.22 -2.54 -20.06
N THR A 227 -1.12 -3.18 -19.69
CA THR A 227 0.08 -2.61 -19.09
C THR A 227 1.24 -2.86 -20.07
N PRO A 228 1.34 -2.06 -21.15
CA PRO A 228 2.39 -2.23 -22.16
C PRO A 228 3.73 -1.63 -21.74
N THR A 229 3.72 -0.76 -20.72
CA THR A 229 4.88 -0.11 -20.10
C THR A 229 4.99 -0.57 -18.66
N ASN A 230 6.20 -0.78 -18.15
CA ASN A 230 6.34 -1.22 -16.76
C ASN A 230 5.79 -0.15 -15.82
N THR A 231 4.97 -0.60 -14.88
CA THR A 231 4.53 0.16 -13.71
C THR A 231 5.29 -0.26 -12.46
N ASN A 232 5.93 -1.43 -12.53
CA ASN A 232 6.52 -2.06 -11.37
C ASN A 232 7.49 -1.20 -10.61
N GLU A 233 7.40 -1.37 -9.30
CA GLU A 233 8.13 -0.52 -8.38
C GLU A 233 9.44 -1.16 -7.94
N PRO A 234 10.50 -0.36 -7.72
CA PRO A 234 11.82 -0.83 -7.30
C PRO A 234 11.84 -1.29 -5.83
N TYR A 235 10.93 -2.19 -5.46
CA TYR A 235 10.83 -2.80 -4.12
C TYR A 235 12.16 -3.39 -3.66
N LEU A 236 12.91 -3.99 -4.58
CA LEU A 236 14.23 -4.53 -4.29
C LEU A 236 15.15 -3.46 -3.73
N GLN A 237 15.25 -2.29 -4.36
CA GLN A 237 16.15 -1.22 -3.94
C GLN A 237 15.75 -0.66 -2.57
N LEU A 238 14.45 -0.52 -2.32
CA LEU A 238 13.96 -0.13 -1.00
C LEU A 238 14.35 -1.15 0.07
N LEU A 239 14.06 -2.43 -0.18
CA LEU A 239 14.27 -3.49 0.80
C LEU A 239 15.75 -3.77 1.04
N GLU A 240 16.59 -3.74 0.01
CA GLU A 240 18.04 -3.85 0.15
C GLU A 240 18.60 -2.72 1.01
N HIS A 241 18.13 -1.48 0.81
CA HIS A 241 18.53 -0.35 1.65
C HIS A 241 18.09 -0.55 3.10
N LEU A 242 16.80 -0.84 3.34
CA LEU A 242 16.28 -1.02 4.70
C LEU A 242 16.97 -2.19 5.42
N LEU A 243 17.21 -3.31 4.74
CA LEU A 243 17.87 -4.48 5.35
C LEU A 243 19.35 -4.22 5.71
N GLN A 244 19.98 -3.18 5.16
CA GLN A 244 21.32 -2.75 5.53
C GLN A 244 21.36 -1.79 6.72
N LEU A 245 20.23 -1.16 7.07
CA LEU A 245 20.16 -0.27 8.23
C LEU A 245 20.32 -1.06 9.53
N GLU A 246 20.84 -0.41 10.57
CA GLU A 246 20.83 -0.97 11.92
C GLU A 246 19.40 -1.00 12.51
N ASP A 247 19.13 -1.86 13.48
CA ASP A 247 17.77 -2.05 14.02
C ASP A 247 17.13 -0.75 14.55
N HIS A 248 17.93 0.16 15.09
CA HIS A 248 17.46 1.44 15.63
C HIS A 248 17.20 2.52 14.57
N GLU A 249 17.61 2.27 13.32
CA GLU A 249 17.39 3.15 12.16
C GLU A 249 16.20 2.67 11.32
N LEU A 250 15.78 1.42 11.48
CA LEU A 250 14.62 0.86 10.81
C LEU A 250 13.32 1.55 11.26
N PRO A 251 12.36 1.75 10.34
CA PRO A 251 11.01 2.08 10.74
C PRO A 251 10.34 0.89 11.43
N ASP A 252 9.54 1.13 12.46
CA ASP A 252 8.69 0.10 13.09
C ASP A 252 7.56 -0.34 12.16
N VAL A 253 7.13 0.59 11.28
CA VAL A 253 6.03 0.42 10.34
C VAL A 253 6.45 0.97 8.98
N LEU A 254 6.26 0.19 7.91
CA LEU A 254 6.43 0.61 6.52
C LEU A 254 5.09 0.55 5.79
N THR A 255 4.66 1.65 5.18
CA THR A 255 3.47 1.71 4.31
C THR A 255 3.88 1.88 2.85
N ILE A 256 3.25 1.10 1.98
CA ILE A 256 3.48 1.06 0.54
C ILE A 256 2.13 1.20 -0.16
N SER A 257 1.99 2.22 -1.01
CA SER A 257 0.76 2.53 -1.74
C SER A 257 0.92 2.31 -3.25
N TYR A 258 1.67 1.29 -3.64
CA TYR A 258 2.02 0.99 -5.02
C TYR A 258 1.88 -0.51 -5.28
N GLY A 259 1.64 -0.89 -6.53
CA GLY A 259 1.39 -2.27 -6.88
C GLY A 259 1.16 -2.50 -8.37
N ASP A 260 1.46 -3.73 -8.78
CA ASP A 260 1.29 -4.21 -10.15
C ASP A 260 0.41 -5.43 -10.21
N ASP A 261 -0.26 -5.62 -11.35
CA ASP A 261 -0.83 -6.90 -11.73
C ASP A 261 0.26 -8.00 -11.57
N GLU A 262 0.01 -9.00 -10.72
CA GLU A 262 1.00 -10.01 -10.30
C GLU A 262 1.63 -10.71 -11.50
N GLN A 263 0.84 -10.96 -12.56
CA GLN A 263 1.31 -11.58 -13.80
C GLN A 263 2.36 -10.74 -14.55
N THR A 264 2.37 -9.42 -14.36
CA THR A 264 3.36 -8.52 -14.97
C THR A 264 4.67 -8.50 -14.19
N VAL A 265 4.65 -8.88 -12.92
CA VAL A 265 5.87 -9.05 -12.12
C VAL A 265 6.49 -10.41 -12.45
N PRO A 266 7.77 -10.49 -12.87
CA PRO A 266 8.42 -11.79 -13.05
C PRO A 266 8.38 -12.59 -11.75
N GLU A 267 7.80 -13.78 -11.79
CA GLU A 267 7.58 -14.61 -10.59
C GLU A 267 8.84 -14.80 -9.73
N ARG A 268 10.02 -15.00 -10.34
CA ARG A 268 11.29 -15.09 -9.59
C ARG A 268 11.62 -13.82 -8.81
N TYR A 269 11.38 -12.65 -9.42
CA TYR A 269 11.55 -11.36 -8.75
C TYR A 269 10.52 -11.18 -7.63
N ALA A 270 9.23 -11.46 -7.90
CA ALA A 270 8.17 -11.38 -6.89
C ALA A 270 8.48 -12.27 -5.67
N ARG A 271 8.91 -13.52 -5.91
CA ARG A 271 9.30 -14.46 -4.85
C ARG A 271 10.53 -13.99 -4.08
N HIS A 272 11.53 -13.41 -4.75
CA HIS A 272 12.72 -12.86 -4.10
C HIS A 272 12.36 -11.65 -3.22
N VAL A 273 11.67 -10.65 -3.77
CA VAL A 273 11.19 -9.47 -3.02
C VAL A 273 10.32 -9.89 -1.84
N CYS A 274 9.44 -10.86 -2.02
CA CYS A 274 8.60 -11.37 -0.94
C CYS A 274 9.41 -12.03 0.20
N LYS A 275 10.55 -12.68 -0.09
CA LYS A 275 11.48 -13.15 0.95
C LYS A 275 12.14 -11.99 1.70
N LEU A 276 12.44 -10.88 1.02
CA LEU A 276 13.01 -9.69 1.66
C LEU A 276 11.99 -8.99 2.57
N PHE A 277 10.70 -8.95 2.19
CA PHE A 277 9.63 -8.55 3.11
C PHE A 277 9.57 -9.45 4.35
N ALA A 278 9.70 -10.76 4.18
CA ALA A 278 9.80 -11.69 5.32
C ALA A 278 11.00 -11.38 6.23
N ALA A 279 12.17 -11.12 5.64
CA ALA A 279 13.38 -10.77 6.38
C ALA A 279 13.21 -9.45 7.17
N LEU A 280 12.54 -8.45 6.58
CA LEU A 280 12.24 -7.19 7.25
C LEU A 280 11.24 -7.40 8.41
N GLY A 281 10.22 -8.24 8.20
CA GLY A 281 9.26 -8.62 9.25
C GLY A 281 9.92 -9.36 10.43
N LEU A 282 10.95 -10.17 10.18
CA LEU A 282 11.75 -10.82 11.23
C LEU A 282 12.54 -9.83 12.09
N ARG A 283 12.86 -8.65 11.55
CA ARG A 283 13.49 -7.53 12.27
C ARG A 283 12.47 -6.64 13.01
N GLY A 284 11.21 -7.04 13.08
CA GLY A 284 10.18 -6.35 13.87
C GLY A 284 9.47 -5.21 13.14
N VAL A 285 9.62 -5.11 11.81
CA VAL A 285 8.91 -4.12 10.99
C VAL A 285 7.56 -4.65 10.54
N SER A 286 6.52 -3.86 10.71
CA SER A 286 5.19 -4.12 10.14
C SER A 286 5.08 -3.52 8.74
N VAL A 287 4.89 -4.35 7.70
CA VAL A 287 4.80 -3.88 6.31
C VAL A 287 3.36 -3.95 5.82
N PHE A 288 2.84 -2.81 5.34
CA PHE A 288 1.49 -2.65 4.79
C PHE A 288 1.54 -2.29 3.32
N ASP A 289 0.64 -2.89 2.53
CA ASP A 289 0.57 -2.69 1.08
C ASP A 289 -0.87 -2.50 0.62
N SER A 290 -1.09 -1.56 -0.31
CA SER A 290 -2.40 -1.31 -0.93
C SER A 290 -2.90 -2.50 -1.72
N SER A 291 -4.18 -2.86 -1.57
CA SER A 291 -4.73 -4.02 -2.27
C SER A 291 -5.09 -3.80 -3.74
N GLY A 292 -5.06 -2.56 -4.23
CA GLY A 292 -5.40 -2.19 -5.60
C GLY A 292 -6.72 -1.45 -5.73
N ASP A 293 -6.94 -0.80 -6.88
CA ASP A 293 -8.05 0.14 -7.11
C ASP A 293 -9.04 -0.29 -8.20
N GLU A 294 -8.83 -1.48 -8.77
CA GLU A 294 -9.61 -2.01 -9.91
C GLU A 294 -10.46 -3.24 -9.54
N GLY A 295 -10.68 -3.56 -8.26
CA GLY A 295 -11.45 -4.74 -7.87
C GLY A 295 -10.70 -6.04 -8.18
N VAL A 296 -11.33 -6.95 -8.92
CA VAL A 296 -10.67 -8.22 -9.36
C VAL A 296 -9.73 -8.05 -10.57
N GLY A 297 -9.56 -6.82 -11.08
CA GLY A 297 -8.78 -6.47 -12.27
C GLY A 297 -9.55 -5.48 -13.16
N GLY A 298 -8.95 -5.06 -14.28
CA GLY A 298 -9.41 -3.98 -15.18
C GLY A 298 -10.93 -3.84 -15.46
N SER A 299 -11.34 -2.74 -16.09
CA SER A 299 -12.77 -2.39 -16.21
C SER A 299 -13.61 -3.41 -17.00
N ASP A 300 -13.04 -4.02 -18.04
CA ASP A 300 -13.73 -4.92 -18.97
C ASP A 300 -13.08 -6.31 -19.02
N GLU A 301 -13.82 -7.32 -19.50
CA GLU A 301 -13.33 -8.70 -19.60
C GLU A 301 -12.08 -8.81 -20.49
N SER A 302 -12.03 -8.04 -21.58
CA SER A 302 -10.85 -7.99 -22.45
C SER A 302 -9.61 -7.53 -21.72
N GLN A 303 -9.76 -6.71 -20.67
CA GLN A 303 -8.67 -6.18 -19.85
C GLN A 303 -8.15 -7.18 -18.80
N CYS A 304 -8.75 -8.36 -18.73
CA CYS A 304 -8.53 -9.35 -17.69
C CYS A 304 -8.20 -10.70 -18.32
N VAL A 305 -7.05 -10.77 -18.96
CA VAL A 305 -6.57 -11.96 -19.67
C VAL A 305 -5.17 -12.36 -19.24
N THR A 306 -4.85 -13.64 -19.38
CA THR A 306 -3.52 -14.18 -19.10
C THR A 306 -2.49 -13.61 -20.07
N ASN A 307 -1.33 -13.19 -19.55
CA ASN A 307 -0.20 -12.69 -20.36
C ASN A 307 0.78 -13.80 -20.82
N ASP A 308 0.32 -15.06 -20.83
CA ASP A 308 1.11 -16.25 -21.17
C ASP A 308 0.98 -16.65 -22.65
N GLY A 309 0.39 -15.79 -23.47
CA GLY A 309 0.12 -16.03 -24.89
C GLY A 309 -1.14 -16.87 -25.17
N GLN A 310 -1.91 -17.24 -24.14
CA GLN A 310 -3.18 -17.96 -24.30
C GLN A 310 -4.41 -17.04 -24.28
N ASN A 311 -4.27 -15.78 -23.83
CA ASN A 311 -5.33 -14.78 -23.73
C ASN A 311 -6.62 -15.30 -23.05
N LYS A 312 -6.47 -16.10 -21.98
CA LYS A 312 -7.62 -16.65 -21.25
C LYS A 312 -8.14 -15.61 -20.28
N THR A 313 -9.46 -15.40 -20.22
CA THR A 313 -10.08 -14.57 -19.18
C THR A 313 -9.68 -15.06 -17.80
N THR A 314 -9.20 -14.16 -16.93
CA THR A 314 -8.75 -14.43 -15.56
C THR A 314 -8.85 -13.17 -14.70
N PHE A 315 -8.98 -13.32 -13.39
CA PHE A 315 -8.76 -12.22 -12.46
C PHE A 315 -7.26 -11.90 -12.34
N LEU A 316 -6.98 -10.64 -12.04
CA LEU A 316 -5.65 -10.05 -12.02
C LEU A 316 -5.35 -9.59 -10.59
N PRO A 317 -4.80 -10.48 -9.75
CA PRO A 317 -4.40 -10.09 -8.39
C PRO A 317 -3.16 -9.18 -8.45
N GLU A 318 -2.95 -8.33 -7.45
CA GLU A 318 -1.84 -7.35 -7.43
C GLU A 318 -0.69 -7.78 -6.50
N PHE A 319 0.54 -7.44 -6.86
CA PHE A 319 1.74 -7.60 -6.05
C PHE A 319 2.28 -6.21 -5.70
N PRO A 320 2.71 -5.93 -4.45
CA PRO A 320 3.01 -6.86 -3.36
C PRO A 320 1.84 -7.40 -2.54
N ALA A 321 0.61 -6.92 -2.70
CA ALA A 321 -0.54 -7.35 -1.89
C ALA A 321 -0.70 -8.88 -1.78
N THR A 322 -0.37 -9.60 -2.85
CA THR A 322 -0.34 -11.07 -2.93
C THR A 322 0.78 -11.76 -2.12
N CYS A 323 1.83 -11.05 -1.72
CA CYS A 323 2.90 -11.59 -0.87
C CYS A 323 2.37 -11.93 0.54
N PRO A 324 2.58 -13.16 1.05
CA PRO A 324 2.11 -13.56 2.39
C PRO A 324 2.82 -12.86 3.55
N TYR A 325 3.89 -12.09 3.31
CA TYR A 325 4.67 -11.42 4.36
C TYR A 325 4.38 -9.91 4.49
N VAL A 326 3.40 -9.41 3.73
CA VAL A 326 2.85 -8.04 3.89
C VAL A 326 1.40 -8.13 4.36
N THR A 327 0.95 -7.14 5.12
CA THR A 327 -0.46 -6.97 5.46
C THR A 327 -1.13 -6.14 4.37
N SER A 328 -1.95 -6.76 3.53
CA SER A 328 -2.65 -6.09 2.44
C SER A 328 -3.89 -5.35 2.96
N VAL A 329 -4.08 -4.10 2.52
CA VAL A 329 -5.12 -3.19 3.04
C VAL A 329 -6.08 -2.78 1.92
N GLY A 330 -7.35 -3.17 2.06
CA GLY A 330 -8.45 -2.75 1.19
C GLY A 330 -9.03 -1.37 1.53
N ALA A 331 -9.92 -0.89 0.69
CA ALA A 331 -10.56 0.42 0.81
C ALA A 331 -12.08 0.34 0.96
N VAL A 332 -12.60 1.06 1.96
CA VAL A 332 -14.03 1.24 2.17
C VAL A 332 -14.44 2.72 2.08
N LYS A 333 -15.75 2.96 2.02
CA LYS A 333 -16.39 4.27 2.00
C LYS A 333 -17.64 4.27 2.88
N ASP A 334 -18.22 5.45 3.06
CA ASP A 334 -19.33 5.69 3.99
C ASP A 334 -18.95 5.31 5.44
N PHE A 335 -19.86 5.45 6.40
CA PHE A 335 -19.51 5.26 7.83
C PHE A 335 -20.51 4.41 8.62
N ASP A 336 -21.79 4.46 8.25
CA ASP A 336 -22.82 3.60 8.84
C ASP A 336 -23.90 3.25 7.79
N PRO A 337 -23.87 2.02 7.24
CA PRO A 337 -22.75 1.08 7.34
C PRO A 337 -21.56 1.53 6.47
N GLU A 338 -20.33 1.16 6.87
CA GLU A 338 -19.18 1.14 5.95
C GLU A 338 -19.45 0.13 4.81
N ARG A 339 -18.96 0.43 3.61
CA ARG A 339 -19.17 -0.38 2.40
C ARG A 339 -17.94 -0.34 1.49
N VAL A 340 -17.76 -1.36 0.65
CA VAL A 340 -16.73 -1.37 -0.40
C VAL A 340 -16.85 -0.13 -1.29
N THR A 341 -15.72 0.43 -1.70
CA THR A 341 -15.64 1.57 -2.64
C THR A 341 -16.25 1.25 -4.00
N THR A 342 -16.69 2.28 -4.74
CA THR A 342 -17.27 2.10 -6.08
C THR A 342 -16.80 3.17 -7.06
N LYS A 343 -16.60 2.78 -8.33
CA LYS A 343 -16.17 3.72 -9.40
C LYS A 343 -17.06 4.95 -9.50
N LYS A 344 -18.38 4.81 -9.30
CA LYS A 344 -19.33 5.93 -9.42
C LYS A 344 -19.12 7.03 -8.37
N PHE A 345 -18.58 6.71 -7.19
CA PHE A 345 -18.49 7.65 -6.07
C PHE A 345 -17.04 8.00 -5.71
N SER A 346 -16.18 6.99 -5.71
CA SER A 346 -14.78 7.07 -5.28
C SER A 346 -13.80 6.99 -6.45
N ASN A 347 -14.26 6.80 -7.70
CA ASN A 347 -13.42 6.51 -8.87
C ASN A 347 -12.58 5.21 -8.78
N ILE A 348 -12.71 4.44 -7.70
CA ILE A 348 -11.99 3.19 -7.43
C ILE A 348 -12.94 2.08 -6.96
N VAL A 349 -12.49 0.84 -7.04
CA VAL A 349 -13.08 -0.33 -6.36
C VAL A 349 -11.97 -1.06 -5.64
N SER A 350 -12.15 -1.34 -4.35
CA SER A 350 -11.14 -2.04 -3.54
C SER A 350 -10.69 -3.35 -4.20
N GLY A 351 -9.38 -3.46 -4.41
CA GLY A 351 -8.76 -4.65 -4.97
C GLY A 351 -8.84 -5.83 -4.02
N GLY A 352 -8.98 -7.03 -4.58
CA GLY A 352 -9.12 -8.24 -3.79
C GLY A 352 -9.22 -9.51 -4.63
N GLY A 353 -8.84 -10.64 -4.03
CA GLY A 353 -8.85 -11.93 -4.71
C GLY A 353 -7.83 -12.91 -4.15
N PHE A 354 -7.22 -13.70 -5.05
CA PHE A 354 -6.30 -14.77 -4.70
C PHE A 354 -5.07 -14.78 -5.61
N SER A 355 -3.89 -14.93 -5.02
CA SER A 355 -2.61 -15.01 -5.73
C SER A 355 -2.50 -16.23 -6.66
N ASN A 356 -1.87 -16.04 -7.82
CA ASN A 356 -1.44 -17.12 -8.71
C ASN A 356 -0.01 -17.61 -8.39
N TYR A 357 0.84 -16.79 -7.75
CA TYR A 357 2.22 -17.16 -7.42
C TYR A 357 2.37 -17.78 -6.03
N PHE A 358 1.71 -17.23 -5.02
CA PHE A 358 1.92 -17.57 -3.62
C PHE A 358 0.81 -18.49 -3.11
N SER A 359 1.18 -19.67 -2.62
CA SER A 359 0.26 -20.58 -1.97
C SER A 359 -0.34 -19.97 -0.72
N ARG A 360 -1.56 -20.40 -0.38
CA ARG A 360 -2.24 -19.97 0.84
C ARG A 360 -1.38 -20.24 2.07
N PRO A 361 -1.04 -19.22 2.87
CA PRO A 361 -0.28 -19.42 4.09
C PRO A 361 -1.15 -20.04 5.18
N SER A 362 -0.54 -20.84 6.06
CA SER A 362 -1.27 -21.61 7.07
C SER A 362 -2.03 -20.76 8.09
N TYR A 363 -1.58 -19.53 8.35
CA TYR A 363 -2.31 -18.61 9.23
C TYR A 363 -3.65 -18.17 8.65
N GLN A 364 -3.85 -18.30 7.34
CA GLN A 364 -5.04 -17.83 6.61
C GLN A 364 -6.03 -18.94 6.28
N ASP A 365 -5.64 -20.20 6.48
CA ASP A 365 -6.33 -21.36 5.89
C ASP A 365 -7.79 -21.45 6.36
N GLU A 366 -8.03 -21.34 7.66
CA GLU A 366 -9.36 -21.40 8.24
C GLU A 366 -10.28 -20.30 7.68
N ALA A 367 -9.82 -19.05 7.69
CA ALA A 367 -10.57 -17.90 7.21
C ALA A 367 -10.96 -18.02 5.73
N VAL A 368 -10.00 -18.42 4.88
CA VAL A 368 -10.25 -18.60 3.44
C VAL A 368 -11.17 -19.78 3.16
N VAL A 369 -10.97 -20.92 3.84
CA VAL A 369 -11.83 -22.09 3.68
C VAL A 369 -13.26 -21.77 4.10
N ASN A 370 -13.45 -21.02 5.19
CA ASN A 370 -14.76 -20.56 5.62
C ASN A 370 -15.41 -19.67 4.55
N TYR A 371 -14.71 -18.65 4.03
CA TYR A 371 -15.23 -17.80 2.96
C TYR A 371 -15.62 -18.61 1.72
N LEU A 372 -14.70 -19.45 1.20
CA LEU A 372 -14.95 -20.26 -0.01
C LEU A 372 -16.10 -21.27 0.19
N THR A 373 -16.32 -21.75 1.42
CA THR A 373 -17.43 -22.63 1.76
C THR A 373 -18.76 -21.88 1.84
N MET A 374 -18.78 -20.66 2.37
CA MET A 374 -19.98 -19.81 2.41
C MET A 374 -20.36 -19.30 1.01
N TYR A 375 -19.36 -18.93 0.21
CA TYR A 375 -19.51 -18.45 -1.17
C TYR A 375 -19.84 -19.58 -2.16
N GLN A 376 -20.34 -20.74 -1.66
CA GLN A 376 -20.66 -21.96 -2.39
C GLN A 376 -21.38 -21.70 -3.72
N GLY A 377 -20.62 -21.78 -4.82
CA GLY A 377 -21.12 -21.71 -6.18
C GLY A 377 -19.96 -21.74 -7.18
N THR A 378 -20.20 -22.23 -8.38
CA THR A 378 -19.27 -22.20 -9.53
C THR A 378 -18.94 -20.78 -10.02
N HIS A 379 -19.28 -19.75 -9.24
CA HIS A 379 -19.04 -18.36 -9.54
C HIS A 379 -17.55 -18.15 -9.74
N TYR A 380 -17.19 -17.75 -10.96
CA TYR A 380 -15.83 -17.45 -11.38
C TYR A 380 -14.86 -18.65 -11.32
N HIS A 381 -15.35 -19.89 -11.36
CA HIS A 381 -14.50 -21.07 -11.49
C HIS A 381 -13.61 -20.96 -12.74
N GLY A 382 -12.30 -21.14 -12.55
CA GLY A 382 -11.30 -20.99 -13.61
C GLY A 382 -10.80 -19.55 -13.81
N LEU A 383 -11.37 -18.55 -13.14
CA LEU A 383 -10.88 -17.16 -13.17
C LEU A 383 -9.92 -16.82 -12.02
N TYR A 384 -9.80 -17.66 -10.99
CA TYR A 384 -8.89 -17.44 -9.86
C TYR A 384 -8.33 -18.75 -9.32
N ASN A 385 -7.25 -18.65 -8.54
CA ASN A 385 -6.62 -19.78 -7.85
C ASN A 385 -7.13 -19.92 -6.40
N PRO A 386 -8.04 -20.85 -6.08
CA PRO A 386 -8.59 -21.00 -4.72
C PRO A 386 -7.57 -21.53 -3.70
N ARG A 387 -6.37 -21.95 -4.14
CA ARG A 387 -5.27 -22.38 -3.27
C ARG A 387 -4.22 -21.28 -3.05
N GLY A 388 -4.42 -20.10 -3.63
CA GLY A 388 -3.53 -18.95 -3.47
C GLY A 388 -3.74 -18.22 -2.14
N ARG A 389 -2.76 -17.37 -1.77
CA ARG A 389 -2.92 -16.35 -0.73
C ARG A 389 -4.12 -15.46 -1.08
N GLY A 390 -5.14 -15.41 -0.22
CA GLY A 390 -6.30 -14.53 -0.40
C GLY A 390 -6.00 -13.14 0.13
N PHE A 391 -6.46 -12.06 -0.48
CA PHE A 391 -6.21 -10.68 -0.02
C PHE A 391 -7.44 -9.78 -0.28
N PRO A 392 -7.61 -8.66 0.45
CA PRO A 392 -6.74 -8.12 1.50
C PRO A 392 -6.84 -8.84 2.84
N ASP A 393 -6.00 -8.45 3.82
CA ASP A 393 -6.07 -8.96 5.20
C ASP A 393 -7.01 -8.12 6.07
N VAL A 394 -7.07 -6.82 5.82
CA VAL A 394 -7.85 -5.81 6.53
C VAL A 394 -8.27 -4.71 5.55
N SER A 395 -9.05 -3.73 6.00
CA SER A 395 -9.37 -2.54 5.21
C SER A 395 -9.39 -1.27 6.05
N ALA A 396 -9.47 -0.11 5.40
CA ALA A 396 -9.71 1.18 6.03
C ALA A 396 -10.43 2.13 5.07
N GLN A 397 -10.85 3.30 5.53
CA GLN A 397 -11.42 4.35 4.69
C GLN A 397 -10.42 4.70 3.59
N GLY A 398 -10.89 4.71 2.35
CA GLY A 398 -10.05 5.02 1.18
C GLY A 398 -10.74 5.93 0.18
N SER A 399 -11.79 6.65 0.61
CA SER A 399 -12.66 7.42 -0.29
C SER A 399 -12.66 8.91 0.04
N ARG A 400 -12.33 9.73 -0.96
CA ARG A 400 -12.53 11.19 -1.00
C ARG A 400 -11.84 11.93 0.14
N PHE A 401 -10.58 11.57 0.39
CA PHE A 401 -9.70 12.22 1.34
C PHE A 401 -9.38 13.62 0.84
N VAL A 402 -9.53 14.61 1.73
CA VAL A 402 -9.13 15.98 1.46
C VAL A 402 -7.61 16.10 1.65
N ILE A 403 -6.89 16.46 0.59
CA ILE A 403 -5.43 16.63 0.62
C ILE A 403 -5.03 17.96 -0.06
N SER A 404 -3.84 18.47 0.25
CA SER A 404 -3.22 19.60 -0.48
C SER A 404 -2.23 19.08 -1.51
N VAL A 405 -2.31 19.53 -2.76
CA VAL A 405 -1.37 19.20 -3.83
C VAL A 405 -1.19 20.43 -4.70
N ASP A 406 0.05 20.77 -5.03
CA ASP A 406 0.41 21.93 -5.86
C ASP A 406 -0.24 23.23 -5.33
N GLY A 407 -0.30 23.35 -4.00
CA GLY A 407 -0.87 24.51 -3.35
C GLY A 407 -2.39 24.61 -3.43
N ASP A 408 -3.12 23.59 -3.87
CA ASP A 408 -4.59 23.54 -3.89
C ASP A 408 -5.15 22.32 -3.16
N PHE A 409 -6.40 22.39 -2.70
CA PHE A 409 -7.05 21.24 -2.09
C PHE A 409 -7.74 20.37 -3.14
N GLU A 410 -7.53 19.06 -3.05
CA GLU A 410 -8.17 18.06 -3.91
C GLU A 410 -8.83 16.96 -3.06
N LEU A 411 -9.73 16.20 -3.69
CA LEU A 411 -10.25 14.94 -3.16
C LEU A 411 -9.57 13.80 -3.91
N ILE A 412 -8.88 12.92 -3.18
CA ILE A 412 -8.31 11.68 -3.70
C ILE A 412 -8.99 10.47 -3.05
N SER A 413 -9.13 9.38 -3.81
CA SER A 413 -9.49 8.07 -3.29
C SER A 413 -8.49 7.02 -3.78
N GLY A 414 -8.39 5.92 -3.05
CA GLY A 414 -7.48 4.83 -3.37
C GLY A 414 -7.32 3.92 -2.17
N THR A 415 -6.92 2.68 -2.41
CA THR A 415 -6.27 1.84 -1.38
C THR A 415 -4.95 2.47 -0.92
N SER A 416 -4.37 3.35 -1.73
CA SER A 416 -3.35 4.33 -1.33
C SER A 416 -3.75 5.25 -0.18
N ALA A 417 -5.03 5.52 0.05
CA ALA A 417 -5.49 6.31 1.20
C ALA A 417 -5.69 5.43 2.44
N SER A 418 -6.21 4.22 2.25
CA SER A 418 -6.53 3.30 3.35
C SER A 418 -5.29 2.67 3.97
N THR A 419 -4.27 2.37 3.18
CA THR A 419 -3.02 1.74 3.63
C THR A 419 -2.24 2.58 4.65
N PRO A 420 -1.85 3.85 4.35
CA PRO A 420 -1.18 4.72 5.32
C PRO A 420 -2.06 5.03 6.53
N LEU A 421 -3.39 5.03 6.37
CA LEU A 421 -4.31 5.22 7.48
C LEU A 421 -4.29 4.02 8.44
N PHE A 422 -4.36 2.78 7.93
CA PHE A 422 -4.24 1.57 8.75
C PHE A 422 -2.86 1.49 9.41
N ALA A 423 -1.80 1.74 8.64
CA ALA A 423 -0.42 1.78 9.13
C ALA A 423 -0.24 2.82 10.25
N SER A 424 -0.92 3.96 10.16
CA SER A 424 -0.94 4.99 11.21
C SER A 424 -1.57 4.49 12.51
N VAL A 425 -2.66 3.71 12.44
CA VAL A 425 -3.27 3.10 13.63
C VAL A 425 -2.28 2.13 14.28
N VAL A 426 -1.62 1.27 13.49
CA VAL A 426 -0.61 0.32 14.00
C VAL A 426 0.60 1.04 14.57
N THR A 427 1.03 2.14 13.97
CA THR A 427 2.12 2.99 14.49
C THR A 427 1.78 3.51 15.89
N LEU A 428 0.55 3.97 16.11
CA LEU A 428 0.11 4.40 17.44
C LEU A 428 0.01 3.24 18.45
N LEU A 429 -0.28 2.01 18.00
CA LEU A 429 -0.22 0.82 18.85
C LEU A 429 1.22 0.49 19.26
N ASN A 430 2.16 0.56 18.31
CA ASN A 430 3.59 0.40 18.58
C ASN A 430 4.10 1.49 19.53
N ASP A 431 3.71 2.75 19.34
CA ASP A 431 4.04 3.84 20.26
C ASP A 431 3.59 3.56 21.71
N ALA A 432 2.35 3.07 21.89
CA ALA A 432 1.85 2.70 23.20
C ALA A 432 2.64 1.54 23.84
N ARG A 433 3.02 0.54 23.03
CA ARG A 433 3.82 -0.62 23.46
C ARG A 433 5.25 -0.22 23.82
N ILE A 434 5.91 0.57 22.98
CA ILE A 434 7.26 1.08 23.20
C ILE A 434 7.33 1.95 24.46
N ALA A 435 6.30 2.76 24.73
CA ALA A 435 6.19 3.52 25.98
C ALA A 435 6.16 2.64 27.24
N GLN A 436 5.76 1.36 27.10
CA GLN A 436 5.79 0.35 28.15
C GLN A 436 6.98 -0.63 28.04
N ASN A 437 8.01 -0.27 27.26
CA ASN A 437 9.20 -1.09 26.97
C ASN A 437 8.86 -2.47 26.36
N LYS A 438 7.77 -2.55 25.61
CA LYS A 438 7.38 -3.75 24.86
C LYS A 438 7.86 -3.67 23.41
N ALA A 439 8.09 -4.83 22.81
CA ALA A 439 8.44 -4.95 21.40
C ALA A 439 7.30 -4.46 20.49
N THR A 440 7.64 -4.01 19.29
CA THR A 440 6.67 -3.70 18.22
C THR A 440 5.88 -4.95 17.81
N LEU A 441 4.82 -4.75 17.03
CA LEU A 441 3.96 -5.83 16.56
C LEU A 441 4.60 -6.66 15.43
N GLY A 442 5.62 -6.14 14.74
CA GLY A 442 6.34 -6.88 13.69
C GLY A 442 5.43 -7.38 12.58
N PHE A 443 5.62 -8.60 12.11
CA PHE A 443 4.75 -9.21 11.11
C PHE A 443 3.34 -9.54 11.66
N LEU A 444 2.32 -8.77 11.25
CA LEU A 444 0.98 -8.82 11.87
C LEU A 444 0.09 -9.98 11.42
N ASN A 445 0.25 -10.52 10.20
CA ASN A 445 -0.77 -11.41 9.63
C ASN A 445 -1.13 -12.58 10.56
N PRO A 446 -0.19 -13.34 11.16
CA PRO A 446 -0.54 -14.40 12.09
C PRO A 446 -1.33 -13.93 13.31
N LEU A 447 -1.03 -12.73 13.84
CA LEU A 447 -1.76 -12.13 14.95
C LEU A 447 -3.18 -11.70 14.53
N ILE A 448 -3.32 -11.13 13.34
CA ILE A 448 -4.62 -10.73 12.77
C ILE A 448 -5.53 -11.95 12.67
N TYR A 449 -5.11 -12.97 11.92
CA TYR A 449 -5.98 -14.12 11.63
C TYR A 449 -6.28 -14.99 12.86
N LYS A 450 -5.32 -15.15 13.78
CA LYS A 450 -5.53 -16.01 14.96
C LYS A 450 -6.28 -15.35 16.09
N ARG A 451 -6.21 -14.01 16.20
CA ARG A 451 -6.70 -13.28 17.38
C ARG A 451 -7.56 -12.08 17.02
N LEU A 452 -7.01 -11.11 16.29
CA LEU A 452 -7.67 -9.82 16.13
C LEU A 452 -8.93 -9.92 15.28
N GLY A 453 -8.91 -10.74 14.22
CA GLY A 453 -10.03 -11.00 13.33
C GLY A 453 -11.23 -11.66 14.01
N ASN A 454 -10.99 -12.38 15.11
CA ASN A 454 -12.04 -13.01 15.94
C ASN A 454 -12.49 -12.11 17.11
N SER A 455 -11.96 -10.90 17.20
CA SER A 455 -12.29 -9.92 18.25
C SER A 455 -13.23 -8.85 17.72
N THR A 456 -13.75 -8.00 18.61
CA THR A 456 -14.55 -6.81 18.20
C THR A 456 -13.69 -5.63 17.76
N ALA A 457 -12.38 -5.83 17.62
CA ALA A 457 -11.41 -4.78 17.33
C ALA A 457 -11.41 -4.31 15.89
N PHE A 458 -11.95 -5.13 14.98
CA PHE A 458 -12.32 -4.71 13.63
C PHE A 458 -13.83 -4.49 13.52
N ASN A 459 -14.22 -3.54 12.66
CA ASN A 459 -15.59 -3.39 12.18
C ASN A 459 -15.72 -4.20 10.89
N ASP A 460 -16.52 -5.26 10.94
CA ASP A 460 -16.76 -6.16 9.81
C ASP A 460 -17.62 -5.47 8.73
N VAL A 461 -17.15 -5.51 7.48
CA VAL A 461 -17.75 -4.82 6.34
C VAL A 461 -18.40 -5.83 5.41
N THR A 462 -19.71 -5.99 5.51
CA THR A 462 -20.45 -7.06 4.80
C THR A 462 -21.15 -6.60 3.51
N LEU A 463 -20.81 -5.41 3.01
CA LEU A 463 -21.58 -4.71 1.98
C LEU A 463 -20.72 -4.21 0.83
N GLY A 464 -20.95 -4.77 -0.36
CA GLY A 464 -20.29 -4.40 -1.60
C GLY A 464 -19.48 -5.55 -2.19
N SER A 465 -18.71 -5.28 -3.23
CA SER A 465 -17.99 -6.33 -3.96
C SER A 465 -16.76 -5.77 -4.71
N ALA A 466 -15.74 -6.60 -4.90
CA ALA A 466 -14.56 -6.33 -5.72
C ALA A 466 -14.90 -6.40 -7.22
N ARG A 467 -15.80 -5.54 -7.69
CA ARG A 467 -16.26 -5.56 -9.08
C ARG A 467 -15.15 -5.13 -10.04
N GLY A 468 -14.88 -5.97 -11.05
CA GLY A 468 -13.93 -5.74 -12.13
C GLY A 468 -14.07 -6.79 -13.23
N CYS A 469 -13.18 -6.75 -14.23
CA CYS A 469 -13.07 -7.71 -15.33
C CYS A 469 -14.35 -7.98 -16.12
N GLY A 470 -15.20 -6.97 -16.33
CA GLY A 470 -16.51 -7.16 -16.96
C GLY A 470 -17.50 -8.03 -16.17
N THR A 471 -17.13 -8.49 -14.97
CA THR A 471 -18.00 -9.30 -14.12
C THR A 471 -19.10 -8.46 -13.47
N TYR A 472 -20.23 -9.10 -13.18
CA TYR A 472 -21.36 -8.43 -12.53
C TYR A 472 -21.01 -7.92 -11.12
N LYS A 473 -20.26 -8.71 -10.33
CA LYS A 473 -19.91 -8.38 -8.94
C LYS A 473 -18.45 -8.62 -8.54
N GLY A 474 -17.76 -9.62 -9.09
CA GLY A 474 -16.50 -10.10 -8.51
C GLY A 474 -16.75 -10.76 -7.15
N PHE A 475 -15.74 -10.83 -6.29
CA PHE A 475 -15.92 -11.32 -4.92
C PHE A 475 -16.81 -10.37 -4.11
N GLU A 476 -17.71 -10.91 -3.28
CA GLU A 476 -18.58 -10.10 -2.41
C GLU A 476 -18.02 -10.05 -0.99
N ALA A 477 -18.22 -8.92 -0.33
CA ALA A 477 -17.92 -8.77 1.08
C ALA A 477 -18.93 -9.57 1.92
N ALA A 478 -18.48 -10.17 3.02
CA ALA A 478 -19.25 -11.16 3.78
C ALA A 478 -18.88 -11.14 5.27
N GLU A 479 -19.66 -11.82 6.11
CA GLU A 479 -19.34 -11.92 7.54
C GLU A 479 -17.99 -12.64 7.75
N GLY A 480 -17.14 -12.07 8.61
CA GLY A 480 -15.80 -12.57 8.89
C GLY A 480 -14.76 -12.06 7.90
N TRP A 481 -13.83 -12.91 7.48
CA TRP A 481 -12.85 -12.54 6.46
C TRP A 481 -13.42 -12.73 5.06
N ASP A 482 -13.24 -11.74 4.20
CA ASP A 482 -13.53 -11.82 2.76
C ASP A 482 -12.38 -11.27 1.88
N PRO A 483 -12.25 -11.70 0.62
CA PRO A 483 -11.21 -11.23 -0.30
C PRO A 483 -11.60 -9.90 -0.97
N VAL A 484 -12.19 -8.96 -0.21
CA VAL A 484 -12.48 -7.58 -0.63
C VAL A 484 -12.10 -6.58 0.45
N THR A 485 -12.44 -6.88 1.72
CA THR A 485 -12.25 -6.01 2.88
C THR A 485 -11.46 -6.66 4.01
N GLY A 486 -11.09 -7.94 3.86
CA GLY A 486 -10.36 -8.69 4.88
C GLY A 486 -11.23 -8.89 6.11
N PHE A 487 -10.68 -8.67 7.31
CA PHE A 487 -11.46 -8.62 8.55
C PHE A 487 -12.16 -7.27 8.81
N GLY A 488 -12.09 -6.32 7.87
CA GLY A 488 -12.71 -5.01 8.01
C GLY A 488 -11.79 -3.92 8.60
N THR A 489 -12.39 -2.88 9.18
CA THR A 489 -11.69 -1.63 9.53
C THR A 489 -11.26 -1.52 11.00
N PRO A 490 -10.15 -0.84 11.32
CA PRO A 490 -9.58 -0.87 12.66
C PRO A 490 -10.27 0.09 13.63
N HIS A 491 -10.42 -0.33 14.89
CA HIS A 491 -10.75 0.58 15.99
C HIS A 491 -9.62 0.60 17.02
N PHE A 492 -8.84 1.69 17.06
CA PHE A 492 -7.60 1.83 17.85
C PHE A 492 -7.76 1.40 19.31
N LYS A 493 -8.74 1.95 20.05
CA LYS A 493 -8.90 1.65 21.48
C LYS A 493 -9.23 0.18 21.76
N LYS A 494 -9.81 -0.54 20.79
CA LYS A 494 -10.14 -1.97 20.93
C LYS A 494 -8.92 -2.82 20.57
N LEU A 495 -8.24 -2.49 19.47
CA LEU A 495 -6.97 -3.11 19.10
C LEU A 495 -5.92 -2.96 20.22
N LEU A 496 -5.81 -1.78 20.82
CA LEU A 496 -4.88 -1.52 21.93
C LEU A 496 -5.10 -2.47 23.09
N LYS A 497 -6.35 -2.78 23.46
CA LYS A 497 -6.65 -3.75 24.52
C LYS A 497 -6.19 -5.17 24.17
N GLU A 498 -6.30 -5.56 22.90
CA GLU A 498 -5.87 -6.89 22.45
C GLU A 498 -4.35 -7.03 22.40
N VAL A 499 -3.64 -5.94 22.12
CA VAL A 499 -2.21 -6.00 21.83
C VAL A 499 -1.32 -5.40 22.90
N ILE A 500 -1.81 -4.59 23.85
CA ILE A 500 -0.91 -3.91 24.80
C ILE A 500 -0.18 -4.92 25.70
N ASP A 501 -0.81 -6.02 26.06
CA ASP A 501 -0.24 -7.01 26.98
C ASP A 501 0.55 -8.14 26.30
N LEU A 502 0.59 -8.18 24.97
CA LEU A 502 1.42 -9.11 24.20
C LEU A 502 2.92 -8.96 24.48
#